data_AF-A0A7V9SLE9-F1
#
_entry.id   AF-A0A7V9SLE9-F1
#
_cell.length_a   1.000
_cell.length_b   1.000
_cell.length_c   1.000
_cell.angle_alpha   90.00
_cell.angle_beta   90.00
_cell.angle_gamma   90.00
#
_symmetry.space_group_name_H-M   'P 1'
#
loop_
_entity.id
_entity.type
_entity.pdbx_description
1 polymer ?
#
loop_
_entity_poly.entity_id
_entity_poly.type
_entity_poly.pdbx_seq_one_letter_code
_entity_poly.pdbx_strand_id
1 'polypeptide(L)' 'MKFGVIVFPGSNCDHDAYHVISKHVGQPVDFVWHKETDLSSYDALIVPGGFSYGDYLRAGALAQFSPV' A
#
# COMPACT_ATOMS: atom_id res chain seq x y z
N MET A 1 -4.90 -6.63 -15.16
CA MET A 1 -4.28 -6.98 -13.87
C MET A 1 -4.90 -6.09 -12.81
N LYS A 2 -5.32 -6.65 -11.69
CA LYS A 2 -5.85 -5.87 -10.56
C LYS A 2 -4.73 -5.58 -9.58
N PHE A 3 -4.47 -4.30 -9.32
CA PHE A 3 -3.45 -3.84 -8.38
C PHE A 3 -4.08 -3.52 -7.02
N GLY A 4 -3.31 -3.69 -5.95
CA GLY A 4 -3.62 -3.14 -4.63
C GLY A 4 -2.49 -2.24 -4.14
N VAL A 5 -2.81 -1.06 -3.62
CA VAL A 5 -1.84 -0.18 -2.93
C VAL A 5 -2.11 -0.27 -1.44
N ILE A 6 -1.12 -0.76 -0.68
CA ILE A 6 -1.27 -0.98 0.76
C ILE A 6 -1.25 0.36 1.49
N VAL A 7 -2.20 0.60 2.38
CA VAL A 7 -2.26 1.81 3.22
C VAL A 7 -1.87 1.45 4.64
N PHE A 8 -0.71 1.95 5.08
CA PHE A 8 -0.26 1.87 6.46
C PHE A 8 -0.64 3.16 7.21
N PRO A 9 -0.87 3.13 8.52
CA PRO A 9 -0.97 4.34 9.31
C PRO A 9 0.28 5.21 9.11
N GLY A 10 0.14 6.44 8.60
CA GLY A 10 1.25 7.35 8.36
C GLY A 10 2.02 7.17 7.04
N SER A 11 1.65 6.23 6.17
CA SER A 11 2.13 6.27 4.77
C SER A 11 1.62 7.55 4.09
N ASN A 12 2.36 8.05 3.09
CA ASN A 12 2.05 9.32 2.43
C ASN A 12 2.13 9.28 0.89
N CYS A 13 2.71 8.22 0.32
CA CYS A 13 2.78 8.04 -1.14
C CYS A 13 1.78 6.99 -1.66
N ASP A 14 0.81 6.54 -0.85
CA ASP A 14 -0.26 5.63 -1.28
C ASP A 14 -1.12 6.27 -2.40
N HIS A 15 -1.56 7.51 -2.22
CA HIS A 15 -2.29 8.25 -3.25
C HIS A 15 -1.48 8.47 -4.53
N ASP A 16 -0.16 8.70 -4.43
CA ASP A 16 0.72 8.86 -5.60
C ASP A 16 0.80 7.56 -6.41
N ALA A 17 1.01 6.44 -5.72
CA ALA A 17 1.02 5.12 -6.33
C ALA A 17 -0.32 4.80 -7.00
N TYR A 18 -1.43 5.05 -6.30
CA TYR A 18 -2.78 4.87 -6.85
C TYR A 18 -2.99 5.70 -8.11
N HIS A 19 -2.61 6.98 -8.08
CA HIS A 19 -2.77 7.90 -9.20
C HIS A 19 -2.03 7.41 -10.44
N VAL A 20 -0.76 7.03 -10.30
CA VAL A 20 0.05 6.56 -11.43
C VAL A 20 -0.55 5.30 -12.05
N ILE A 21 -0.98 4.33 -11.24
CA ILE A 21 -1.57 3.08 -11.75
C ILE A 21 -2.90 3.36 -12.44
N SER A 22 -3.77 4.15 -11.80
CA SER A 22 -5.11 4.46 -12.32
C SER A 22 -5.06 5.31 -13.59
N LYS A 23 -4.20 6.32 -13.65
CA LYS A 23 -4.23 7.36 -14.69
C LYS A 23 -3.19 7.19 -15.78
N HIS A 24 -2.01 6.66 -15.47
CA HIS A 24 -0.92 6.54 -16.43
C HIS A 24 -0.74 5.10 -16.91
N VAL A 25 -0.85 4.12 -16.01
CA VAL A 25 -0.80 2.69 -16.39
C VAL A 25 -2.16 2.22 -16.91
N GLY A 26 -3.26 2.80 -16.41
CA GLY A 26 -4.62 2.49 -16.85
C GLY A 26 -5.14 1.12 -16.38
N GLN A 27 -4.65 0.62 -15.24
CA GLN A 27 -5.08 -0.66 -14.67
C GLN A 27 -6.02 -0.46 -13.47
N PRO A 28 -6.95 -1.40 -13.21
CA PRO A 28 -7.73 -1.40 -11.98
C PRO A 28 -6.83 -1.42 -10.75
N VAL A 29 -7.11 -0.54 -9.79
CA VAL A 29 -6.36 -0.42 -8.54
C VAL A 29 -7.28 -0.05 -7.39
N ASP A 30 -7.10 -0.72 -6.26
CA ASP A 30 -7.78 -0.43 -5.00
C ASP A 30 -6.77 -0.04 -3.90
N PHE A 31 -7.23 0.73 -2.92
CA PHE A 31 -6.51 0.87 -1.65
C PHE A 31 -6.78 -0.36 -0.78
N VAL A 32 -5.71 -0.96 -0.26
CA VAL A 32 -5.76 -2.14 0.61
C VAL A 32 -5.35 -1.73 2.01
N TRP A 33 -6.25 -1.84 2.98
CA TRP A 33 -5.90 -1.52 4.36
C TRP A 33 -4.87 -2.52 4.89
N HIS A 34 -3.85 -2.06 5.64
CA HIS A 34 -2.76 -2.92 6.10
C HIS A 34 -3.18 -4.14 6.95
N LYS A 35 -4.42 -4.16 7.47
CA LYS A 35 -4.97 -5.31 8.22
C LYS A 35 -5.77 -6.30 7.37
N GLU A 36 -5.89 -6.05 6.07
CA GLU A 36 -6.55 -7.00 5.17
C GLU A 36 -5.79 -8.32 5.13
N THR A 37 -6.52 -9.43 5.07
CA THR A 37 -5.97 -10.79 5.10
C THR A 37 -6.29 -11.58 3.84
N ASP A 38 -7.31 -11.18 3.08
CA ASP A 38 -7.61 -11.77 1.78
C ASP A 38 -7.12 -10.86 0.66
N LEU A 39 -6.05 -11.29 -0.02
CA LEU A 39 -5.43 -10.59 -1.14
C LEU A 39 -5.63 -11.33 -2.46
N SER A 40 -6.44 -12.40 -2.46
CA SER A 40 -6.61 -13.29 -3.61
C SER A 40 -7.17 -12.60 -4.87
N SER A 41 -7.80 -11.44 -4.70
CA SER A 41 -8.33 -10.65 -5.82
C SER A 41 -7.27 -9.83 -6.58
N TYR A 42 -6.04 -9.70 -6.06
CA TYR A 42 -5.01 -8.85 -6.63
C TYR A 42 -3.92 -9.66 -7.34
N ASP A 43 -3.53 -9.20 -8.53
CA ASP A 43 -2.42 -9.75 -9.30
C ASP A 43 -1.08 -9.15 -8.88
N ALA A 44 -1.09 -7.95 -8.27
CA ALA A 44 0.09 -7.24 -7.82
C ALA A 44 -0.23 -6.32 -6.63
N LEU A 45 0.69 -6.25 -5.66
CA LEU A 45 0.60 -5.36 -4.51
C LEU A 45 1.76 -4.37 -4.50
N ILE A 46 1.45 -3.14 -4.11
CA ILE A 46 2.43 -2.06 -3.96
C ILE A 46 2.48 -1.65 -2.50
N VAL A 47 3.68 -1.75 -1.93
CA VAL A 47 4.04 -1.16 -0.65
C VAL A 47 4.47 0.27 -0.94
N PRO A 48 3.67 1.29 -0.59
CA PRO A 48 4.01 2.67 -0.90
C PRO A 48 5.15 3.17 -0.01
N GLY A 49 5.81 4.23 -0.47
CA GLY A 49 6.76 4.98 0.34
C GLY A 49 6.10 5.85 1.41
N GLY A 50 6.95 6.50 2.22
CA GLY A 50 6.55 7.45 3.24
C GLY A 50 7.14 7.14 4.60
N PHE A 51 6.40 7.50 5.65
CA PHE A 51 6.80 7.37 7.05
C PHE A 51 5.77 6.54 7.83
N SER A 52 5.64 5.26 7.48
CA SER A 52 4.71 4.36 8.17
C SER A 52 4.96 4.39 9.68
N TYR A 53 3.91 4.65 10.46
CA TYR A 53 3.97 4.87 11.91
C TYR A 53 4.99 5.95 12.33
N GLY A 54 5.21 6.95 11.48
CA GLY A 54 6.15 8.05 11.69
C GLY A 54 7.61 7.61 11.80
N ASP A 55 7.95 6.39 11.35
CA ASP A 55 9.26 5.77 11.53
C ASP A 55 9.77 5.77 12.98
N TYR A 56 8.83 5.73 13.95
CA TYR A 56 9.12 5.97 15.38
C TYR A 56 10.23 5.12 15.99
N LEU A 57 10.43 3.88 15.53
CA LEU A 57 11.56 3.04 15.93
C LEU A 57 12.68 3.04 14.86
N ARG A 58 12.29 2.68 13.63
CA ARG A 58 13.07 2.72 12.39
C ARG A 58 12.07 2.61 11.24
N ALA A 59 12.43 3.10 10.06
CA ALA A 59 11.64 2.93 8.84
C ALA A 59 11.13 1.49 8.68
N GLY A 60 9.80 1.35 8.54
CA GLY A 60 9.10 0.07 8.36
C GLY A 60 9.10 -0.89 9.56
N ALA A 61 9.79 -0.58 10.66
CA ALA A 61 9.95 -1.52 11.78
C ALA A 61 8.64 -1.83 12.51
N LEU A 62 7.68 -0.91 12.50
CA LEU A 62 6.34 -1.15 13.04
C LEU A 62 5.37 -1.69 11.98
N ALA A 63 5.61 -1.39 10.69
CA ALA A 63 4.77 -1.84 9.60
C ALA A 63 4.81 -3.37 9.40
N GLN A 64 5.94 -4.02 9.70
CA GLN A 64 6.14 -5.47 9.56
C GLN A 64 5.16 -6.34 10.38
N PHE A 65 4.49 -5.77 11.38
CA PHE A 65 3.50 -6.49 12.20
C PHE A 65 2.10 -6.51 11.57
N SER A 66 1.96 -5.91 10.39
CA SER A 66 0.73 -5.98 9.60
C SER A 66 0.61 -7.36 8.95
N PRO A 67 -0.60 -7.92 8.82
CA PRO A 67 -0.81 -9.23 8.22
C PRO A 67 -0.71 -9.27 6.68
N VAL A 68 -0.65 -8.11 6.03
CA VAL A 68 -0.55 -7.93 4.56
C VAL A 68 0.88 -8.06 4.04
#